data_AF-A0AAJ6Z6I5-F1
#
_entry.id   AF-A0AAJ6Z6I5-F1
#
_cell.length_a   1.000
_cell.length_b   1.000
_cell.length_c   1.000
_cell.angle_alpha   90.00
_cell.angle_beta   90.00
_cell.angle_gamma   90.00
#
_symmetry.space_group_name_H-M   'P 1'
#
loop_
_entity.id
_entity.type
_entity.pdbx_description
1 polymer ?
#
loop_
_entity_poly.entity_id
_entity_poly.type
_entity_poly.pdbx_seq_one_letter_code
_entity_poly.pdbx_strand_id
1 'polypeptide(L)'
;MVATIKAVQTISFGEGPHWDVDEQVLYYVNFLDNTINKYNPATGQHTKTKLAPYPNTFTTFVIPIEGRKHRFLCGIKRDIVEIEWKGDNDTAVVVRTIATVEKDRPENFLNDGKADRKGRLVTDIKN
;
A
#
# COMPACT_ATOMS: atom_id res chain seq x y z
N MET A 1 -24.88 14.52 17.08
CA MET A 1 -25.02 13.05 16.99
C MET A 1 -23.68 12.47 16.58
N VAL A 2 -23.04 11.68 17.43
CA VAL A 2 -21.85 10.91 17.04
C VAL A 2 -22.37 9.60 16.48
N ALA A 3 -22.28 9.44 15.15
CA ALA A 3 -22.58 8.16 14.53
C ALA A 3 -21.40 7.23 14.81
N THR A 4 -21.61 6.21 15.65
CA THR A 4 -20.68 5.11 15.81
C THR A 4 -20.71 4.27 14.53
N ILE A 5 -19.67 4.33 13.71
CA ILE A 5 -19.58 3.53 12.49
C ILE A 5 -19.12 2.12 12.89
N LYS A 6 -20.05 1.16 12.84
CA LYS A 6 -19.74 -0.26 12.99
C LYS A 6 -19.44 -0.84 11.61
N ALA A 7 -18.19 -0.73 11.16
CA ALA A 7 -17.63 -1.69 10.23
C ALA A 7 -16.58 -2.47 11.01
N VAL A 8 -16.94 -3.65 11.54
CA VAL A 8 -15.90 -4.62 11.90
C VAL A 8 -15.43 -5.23 10.59
N GLN A 9 -14.72 -4.43 9.80
CA GLN A 9 -13.95 -4.94 8.70
C GLN A 9 -12.70 -5.54 9.34
N THR A 10 -12.74 -6.85 9.59
CA THR A 10 -11.59 -7.56 10.10
C THR A 10 -10.53 -7.59 9.02
N ILE A 11 -9.52 -6.74 9.15
CA ILE A 11 -8.28 -6.85 8.41
C ILE A 11 -7.34 -7.74 9.23
N SER A 12 -6.76 -8.75 8.58
CA SER A 12 -5.86 -9.71 9.25
C SER A 12 -4.61 -9.01 9.77
N PHE A 13 -3.98 -8.17 8.95
CA PHE A 13 -2.87 -7.33 9.37
C PHE A 13 -2.83 -6.03 8.55
N GLY A 14 -3.59 -5.02 8.99
CA GLY A 14 -3.68 -3.73 8.32
C GLY A 14 -2.55 -2.80 8.70
N GLU A 15 -1.82 -2.28 7.71
CA GLU A 15 -0.69 -1.37 7.91
C GLU A 15 -0.61 -0.29 6.81
N GLY A 16 0.36 0.62 6.96
CA GLY A 16 0.68 1.68 5.99
C GLY A 16 -0.49 2.59 5.60
N PRO A 17 -1.33 3.10 6.53
CA PRO A 17 -2.43 3.98 6.17
C PRO A 17 -1.90 5.31 5.59
N HIS A 18 -2.42 5.67 4.42
CA HIS A 18 -2.18 6.93 3.74
C HIS A 18 -3.52 7.59 3.39
N TRP A 19 -3.71 8.83 3.86
CA TRP A 19 -4.89 9.62 3.51
C TRP A 19 -4.64 10.45 2.25
N ASP A 20 -5.43 10.21 1.22
CA ASP A 20 -5.44 11.03 0.01
C ASP A 20 -6.44 12.18 0.17
N VAL A 21 -5.93 13.40 0.23
CA VAL A 21 -6.74 14.61 0.47
C VAL A 21 -7.60 14.96 -0.75
N ASP A 22 -7.13 14.70 -1.97
CA ASP A 22 -7.84 15.10 -3.19
C ASP A 22 -9.02 14.17 -3.46
N GLU A 23 -8.84 12.87 -3.25
CA GLU A 23 -9.89 11.86 -3.43
C GLU A 23 -10.74 11.64 -2.17
N GLN A 24 -10.31 12.16 -1.01
CA GLN A 24 -10.94 11.94 0.30
C GLN A 24 -11.10 10.45 0.64
N VAL A 25 -10.04 9.68 0.41
CA VAL A 25 -10.00 8.23 0.64
C VAL A 25 -8.79 7.81 1.45
N LEU A 26 -8.92 6.68 2.14
CA LEU A 26 -7.83 6.03 2.84
C LEU A 26 -7.26 4.90 1.98
N TYR A 27 -5.98 4.98 1.64
CA TYR A 27 -5.21 3.86 1.11
C TYR A 27 -4.49 3.15 2.25
N TYR A 28 -4.38 1.83 2.17
CA TYR A 28 -3.67 1.01 3.16
C TYR A 28 -3.40 -0.38 2.60
N VAL A 29 -2.55 -1.14 3.27
CA VAL A 29 -2.21 -2.52 2.85
C VAL A 29 -2.78 -3.53 3.85
N ASN A 30 -2.98 -4.76 3.38
CA ASN A 30 -3.10 -5.93 4.24
C ASN A 30 -1.85 -6.78 4.06
N PHE A 31 -0.98 -6.77 5.06
CA PHE A 31 0.33 -7.42 5.02
C PHE A 31 0.21 -8.92 4.75
N LEU A 32 -0.66 -9.62 5.50
CA LEU A 32 -0.81 -11.08 5.40
C LEU A 32 -1.58 -11.52 4.15
N ASP A 33 -2.58 -10.75 3.70
CA ASP A 33 -3.39 -11.12 2.54
C ASP A 33 -2.80 -10.62 1.21
N ASN A 34 -1.70 -9.86 1.28
CA ASN A 34 -1.03 -9.23 0.15
C ASN A 34 -1.97 -8.36 -0.71
N THR A 35 -2.79 -7.54 -0.04
CA THR A 35 -3.71 -6.62 -0.73
C THR A 35 -3.37 -5.17 -0.52
N ILE A 36 -3.59 -4.37 -1.56
CA ILE A 36 -3.72 -2.91 -1.46
C ILE A 36 -5.20 -2.59 -1.39
N ASN A 37 -5.56 -1.66 -0.52
CA ASN A 37 -6.93 -1.34 -0.18
C ASN A 37 -7.18 0.16 -0.33
N LYS A 38 -8.40 0.52 -0.72
CA LYS A 38 -8.91 1.88 -0.76
C LYS A 38 -10.27 1.91 -0.08
N TYR A 39 -10.44 2.83 0.85
CA TYR A 39 -11.68 3.03 1.58
C TYR A 39 -12.16 4.48 1.46
N ASN A 40 -13.41 4.67 1.04
CA ASN A 40 -14.07 5.96 1.01
C ASN A 40 -15.02 6.07 2.24
N PRO A 41 -14.70 6.89 3.25
CA PRO A 41 -15.53 7.01 4.45
C PRO A 41 -16.88 7.69 4.20
N ALA A 42 -17.00 8.52 3.17
CA ALA A 42 -18.25 9.21 2.86
C ALA A 42 -19.31 8.26 2.25
N THR A 43 -18.86 7.27 1.47
CA THR A 43 -19.76 6.29 0.83
C THR A 43 -19.76 4.92 1.50
N GLY A 44 -18.76 4.64 2.36
CA GLY A 44 -18.50 3.32 2.91
C GLY A 44 -17.92 2.34 1.89
N GLN A 45 -17.62 2.77 0.65
CA GLN A 45 -17.09 1.90 -0.39
C GLN A 45 -15.67 1.44 -0.02
N HIS A 46 -15.45 0.13 -0.13
CA HIS A 46 -14.14 -0.49 0.01
C HIS A 46 -13.81 -1.24 -1.29
N THR A 47 -12.63 -0.98 -1.85
CA THR A 47 -12.06 -1.74 -2.96
C THR A 47 -10.69 -2.25 -2.55
N LYS A 48 -10.32 -3.43 -3.07
CA LYS A 48 -9.02 -4.03 -2.80
C LYS A 48 -8.53 -4.80 -4.01
N THR A 49 -7.22 -4.91 -4.12
CA THR A 49 -6.56 -5.57 -5.23
C THR A 49 -5.30 -6.30 -4.75
N LYS A 50 -4.88 -7.32 -5.49
CA LYS A 50 -3.62 -8.04 -5.24
C LYS A 50 -2.59 -7.65 -6.30
N LEU A 51 -1.32 -7.77 -5.94
CA LEU A 51 -0.22 -7.63 -6.90
C LEU A 51 0.10 -9.01 -7.49
N ALA A 52 -0.45 -9.28 -8.68
CA ALA A 52 -0.42 -10.59 -9.35
C ALA A 52 0.96 -11.27 -9.48
N PRO A 53 2.09 -10.58 -9.75
CA PRO A 53 3.37 -11.27 -9.98
C PRO A 53 4.03 -11.81 -8.71
N TYR A 54 3.49 -11.54 -7.51
CA TYR A 54 4.12 -11.96 -6.26
C TYR A 54 3.15 -12.74 -5.35
N PRO A 55 2.90 -14.03 -5.63
CA PRO A 55 1.85 -14.80 -4.95
C PRO A 55 2.16 -15.16 -3.48
N ASN A 56 3.44 -15.18 -3.07
CA ASN A 56 3.90 -15.55 -1.73
C ASN A 56 4.77 -14.44 -1.13
N THR A 57 4.18 -13.27 -0.93
CA THR A 57 4.91 -12.09 -0.45
C THR A 57 4.04 -11.24 0.47
N PHE A 58 4.63 -10.21 1.05
CA PHE A 58 3.95 -9.23 1.88
C PHE A 58 3.97 -7.86 1.20
N THR A 59 2.81 -7.20 1.09
CA THR A 59 2.74 -5.78 0.75
C THR A 59 2.81 -4.98 2.05
N THR A 60 3.73 -4.02 2.14
CA THR A 60 4.13 -3.44 3.43
C THR A 60 3.71 -1.96 3.57
N PHE A 61 3.73 -1.20 2.48
CA PHE A 61 3.19 0.16 2.42
C PHE A 61 2.65 0.48 1.01
N VAL A 62 1.81 1.51 0.92
CA VAL A 62 1.33 2.11 -0.32
C VAL A 62 1.34 3.63 -0.18
N ILE A 63 2.08 4.32 -1.05
CA ILE A 63 2.28 5.77 -0.97
C ILE A 63 2.05 6.38 -2.36
N PRO A 64 1.09 7.30 -2.54
CA PRO A 64 0.90 8.00 -3.80
C PRO A 64 2.17 8.73 -4.26
N ILE A 65 2.40 8.74 -5.58
CA ILE A 65 3.50 9.49 -6.19
C ILE A 65 3.00 10.88 -6.59
N GLU A 66 3.65 11.92 -6.07
CA GLU A 66 3.30 13.31 -6.36
C GLU A 66 3.23 13.58 -7.87
N GLY A 67 2.16 14.26 -8.30
CA GLY A 67 1.91 14.60 -9.70
C GLY A 67 1.57 13.42 -10.60
N ARG A 68 1.41 12.21 -10.08
CA ARG A 68 1.10 11.01 -10.85
C ARG A 68 -0.13 10.30 -10.30
N LYS A 69 -1.30 10.69 -10.80
CA LYS A 69 -2.58 10.07 -10.43
C LYS A 69 -2.55 8.56 -10.68
N HIS A 70 -3.09 7.79 -9.74
CA HIS A 70 -3.16 6.32 -9.80
C HIS A 70 -1.80 5.60 -9.78
N ARG A 71 -0.71 6.32 -9.46
CA ARG A 71 0.64 5.76 -9.35
C ARG A 71 1.09 5.78 -7.90
N PHE A 72 1.61 4.66 -7.44
CA PHE A 72 2.00 4.48 -6.05
C PHE A 72 3.38 3.83 -5.96
N LEU A 73 4.14 4.18 -4.94
CA LEU A 73 5.24 3.36 -4.45
C LEU A 73 4.66 2.31 -3.48
N CYS A 74 5.09 1.06 -3.66
CA CYS A 74 4.75 -0.04 -2.78
C CYS A 74 5.99 -0.83 -2.38
N GLY A 75 6.01 -1.28 -1.13
CA GLY A 75 6.97 -2.27 -0.65
C GLY A 75 6.43 -3.68 -0.88
N ILE A 76 7.24 -4.54 -1.48
CA ILE A 76 6.96 -5.96 -1.72
C ILE A 76 8.17 -6.78 -1.27
N LYS A 77 8.08 -7.45 -0.13
CA LYS A 77 9.25 -8.10 0.51
C LYS A 77 10.43 -7.13 0.60
N ARG A 78 11.45 -7.20 -0.27
CA ARG A 78 12.61 -6.28 -0.30
C ARG A 78 12.59 -5.30 -1.48
N ASP A 79 11.62 -5.44 -2.36
CA ASP A 79 11.50 -4.60 -3.53
C ASP A 79 10.66 -3.38 -3.21
N ILE A 80 11.17 -2.22 -3.61
CA ILE A 80 10.40 -0.99 -3.73
C ILE A 80 9.99 -0.92 -5.19
N VAL A 81 8.69 -1.01 -5.45
CA VAL A 81 8.13 -1.00 -6.80
C VAL A 81 7.26 0.23 -7.02
N GLU A 82 7.17 0.64 -8.27
CA GLU A 82 6.13 1.56 -8.72
C GLU A 82 4.98 0.74 -9.32
N ILE A 83 3.77 0.98 -8.83
CA ILE A 83 2.56 0.34 -9.32
C ILE A 83 1.60 1.34 -9.95
N GLU A 84 0.68 0.82 -10.76
CA GLU A 84 -0.50 1.54 -11.23
C GLU A 84 -1.76 0.85 -10.75
N TRP A 85 -2.69 1.63 -10.17
CA TRP A 85 -4.00 1.15 -9.78
C TRP A 85 -5.03 2.29 -9.74
N LYS A 86 -6.14 2.13 -10.46
CA LYS A 86 -7.21 3.15 -10.52
C LYS A 86 -8.04 3.23 -9.23
N GLY A 87 -7.85 2.30 -8.29
CA GLY A 87 -8.61 2.26 -7.06
C GLY A 87 -10.02 1.67 -7.21
N ASP A 88 -10.30 1.03 -8.35
CA ASP A 88 -11.53 0.28 -8.62
C ASP A 88 -11.24 -1.24 -8.51
N ASN A 89 -12.08 -2.06 -9.16
CA ASN A 89 -11.94 -3.52 -9.14
C ASN A 89 -10.88 -4.03 -10.13
N ASP A 90 -10.14 -3.15 -10.82
CA ASP A 90 -9.03 -3.55 -11.67
C ASP A 90 -7.86 -4.08 -10.83
N THR A 91 -7.06 -4.96 -11.45
CA THR A 91 -5.83 -5.48 -10.82
C THR A 91 -4.74 -4.41 -10.81
N ALA A 92 -4.09 -4.19 -9.66
CA ALA A 92 -2.91 -3.33 -9.62
C ALA A 92 -1.76 -3.96 -10.41
N VAL A 93 -1.10 -3.15 -11.24
CA VAL A 93 -0.01 -3.61 -12.11
C VAL A 93 1.31 -3.04 -11.62
N VAL A 94 2.31 -3.90 -11.49
CA VAL A 94 3.69 -3.48 -11.22
C VAL A 94 4.28 -2.94 -12.51
N VAL A 95 4.71 -1.68 -12.48
CA VAL A 95 5.21 -1.00 -13.67
C VAL A 95 6.72 -1.10 -13.77
N ARG A 96 7.42 -1.02 -12.63
CA ARG A 96 8.86 -1.28 -12.53
C ARG A 96 9.30 -1.47 -11.08
N THR A 97 10.41 -2.16 -10.91
CA THR A 97 11.18 -2.15 -9.66
C THR A 97 12.06 -0.90 -9.62
N ILE A 98 11.95 -0.12 -8.55
CA ILE A 98 12.76 1.08 -8.31
C ILE A 98 14.07 0.70 -7.62
N ALA A 99 13.99 -0.16 -6.61
CA ALA A 99 15.13 -0.65 -5.86
C ALA A 99 14.83 -2.00 -5.20
N THR A 100 15.88 -2.77 -4.91
CA THR A 100 15.84 -3.95 -4.04
C THR A 100 16.84 -3.72 -2.92
N VAL A 101 16.38 -3.69 -1.68
CA VAL A 101 17.23 -3.47 -0.49
C VAL A 101 17.84 -4.79 0.01
N GLU A 102 18.98 -4.69 0.71
CA GLU A 102 19.67 -5.82 1.37
C GLU A 102 19.71 -7.11 0.53
N LYS A 103 20.23 -7.03 -0.70
CA LYS A 103 20.22 -8.15 -1.67
C LYS A 103 20.85 -9.43 -1.11
N ASP A 104 21.86 -9.28 -0.26
CA ASP A 104 22.60 -10.34 0.44
C ASP A 104 21.84 -10.97 1.62
N ARG A 105 20.69 -10.42 2.02
CA ARG A 105 19.85 -10.93 3.13
C ARG A 105 18.45 -11.33 2.64
N PRO A 106 18.30 -12.52 2.04
CA PRO A 106 17.08 -12.95 1.35
C PRO A 106 15.84 -13.12 2.23
N GLU A 107 16.04 -13.30 3.54
CA GLU A 107 14.95 -13.49 4.50
C GLU A 107 14.36 -12.18 5.02
N ASN A 108 15.11 -11.08 4.89
CA ASN A 108 14.64 -9.77 5.34
C ASN A 108 13.49 -9.25 4.47
N PHE A 109 12.66 -8.39 5.05
CA PHE A 109 11.54 -7.74 4.38
C PHE A 109 11.31 -6.32 4.91
N LEU A 110 10.85 -5.43 4.03
CA LEU A 110 10.42 -4.08 4.36
C LEU A 110 9.25 -4.14 5.35
N ASN A 111 9.12 -3.15 6.22
CA ASN A 111 7.98 -3.05 7.12
C ASN A 111 7.20 -1.75 6.89
N ASP A 112 7.50 -0.69 7.62
CA ASP A 112 6.78 0.57 7.44
C ASP A 112 7.47 1.44 6.37
N GLY A 113 6.72 2.35 5.79
CA GLY A 113 7.21 3.27 4.77
C GLY A 113 6.44 4.58 4.79
N LYS A 114 7.17 5.70 4.76
CA LYS A 114 6.56 7.03 4.70
C LYS A 114 7.44 8.00 3.92
N ALA A 115 6.79 8.90 3.18
CA ALA A 115 7.48 10.04 2.59
C ALA A 115 7.84 11.06 3.69
N ASP A 116 9.08 11.54 3.70
CA ASP A 116 9.44 12.71 4.50
C ASP A 116 8.88 14.00 3.90
N ARG A 117 9.06 15.14 4.58
CA ARG A 117 8.59 16.46 4.12
C ARG A 117 9.16 16.88 2.75
N LYS A 118 10.24 16.27 2.28
CA LYS A 118 10.86 16.55 0.98
C LYS A 118 10.42 15.56 -0.10
N GLY A 119 9.45 14.68 0.19
CA GLY A 119 8.97 13.65 -0.74
C GLY A 119 9.92 12.45 -0.88
N ARG A 120 10.88 12.29 0.03
CA ARG A 120 11.80 11.14 0.00
C ARG A 120 11.19 9.98 0.78
N LEU A 121 11.18 8.80 0.18
CA LEU A 121 10.79 7.58 0.89
C LEU A 121 11.79 7.28 2.02
N VAL A 122 11.27 7.07 3.22
CA VAL A 122 11.97 6.50 4.37
C VAL A 122 11.24 5.21 4.74
N THR A 123 11.98 4.11 4.85
CA THR A 123 11.42 2.78 5.16
C THR A 123 12.43 1.99 5.98
N ASP A 124 11.94 1.08 6.83
CA ASP A 124 12.73 0.17 7.64
C ASP A 124 12.67 -1.27 7.10
N ILE A 125 13.56 -2.10 7.62
CA ILE A 125 13.68 -3.51 7.25
C ILE A 125 13.64 -4.36 8.52
N LYS A 126 12.91 -5.47 8.47
CA LYS A 126 12.83 -6.51 9.50
C LYS A 126 13.45 -7.82 9.02
N ASN A 127 13.81 -8.66 9.98
CA ASN A 127 14.35 -10.01 9.82
C ASN A 127 13.33 -11.09 10.17
#